data_AF-F3KH24-F1
#
_entry.id   AF-F3KH24-F1
#
_cell.length_a   1.000
_cell.length_b   1.000
_cell.length_c   1.000
_cell.angle_alpha   90.00
_cell.angle_beta   90.00
_cell.angle_gamma   90.00
#
_symmetry.space_group_name_H-M   'P 1'
#
loop_
_entity.id
_entity.type
_entity.pdbx_description
1 polymer ?
#
loop_
_entity_poly.entity_id
_entity_poly.type
_entity_poly.pdbx_seq_one_letter_code
_entity_poly.pdbx_strand_id
1 'polypeptide(L)'
;MSINSKSLDLPVVDEENVKEFIQRWKHSDGTERANYQLFLTELCTLFHLPQPDPANSDTADNAYVFERRVDINNPNGSVNRGFIDLYRRDSFVLEAKQSGKTLDSQGWDKAMLAAHSQADNYVRALPADEGRPPFIVVVDVGRSIELYSEFTQSGSTYVPFPDPGHHRIRLADLANPVIQERLQRLWLAPESLDPSKYAARVTKQVSLKLAELARSLEQEGYDVQRVAHFLKRCLFTMFAEDVALIPEYSFTTLLERLKENTEHFVDSMNSLWHTMNSGGFEGQLMHKLPRFNWWPVYQY
;
A
#
# COMPACT_ATOMS: atom_id res chain seq x y z
N MET A 1 -17.70 -16.13 18.29
CA MET A 1 -16.39 -15.51 18.56
C MET A 1 -16.10 -14.55 17.43
N SER A 2 -16.23 -13.26 17.69
CA SER A 2 -16.10 -12.18 16.70
C SER A 2 -14.66 -12.00 16.27
N ILE A 3 -14.36 -12.16 14.98
CA ILE A 3 -13.13 -11.67 14.38
C ILE A 3 -13.39 -10.20 14.05
N ASN A 4 -13.06 -9.33 15.00
CA ASN A 4 -13.03 -7.90 14.80
C ASN A 4 -11.94 -7.58 13.78
N SER A 5 -12.33 -7.09 12.60
CA SER A 5 -11.45 -6.34 11.71
C SER A 5 -11.15 -4.99 12.36
N LYS A 6 -10.25 -4.95 13.34
CA LYS A 6 -9.62 -3.69 13.70
C LYS A 6 -8.80 -3.24 12.50
N SER A 7 -9.10 -2.05 11.97
CA SER A 7 -8.06 -1.22 11.36
C SER A 7 -6.82 -1.37 12.24
N LEU A 8 -5.65 -1.74 11.71
CA LEU A 8 -4.45 -1.69 12.54
C LEU A 8 -4.39 -0.27 13.11
N ASP A 9 -4.42 -0.17 14.43
CA ASP A 9 -4.28 1.09 15.15
C ASP A 9 -2.79 1.41 15.11
N LEU A 10 -2.36 1.95 13.97
CA LEU A 10 -0.95 2.24 13.71
C LEU A 10 -0.57 3.49 14.49
N PRO A 11 0.53 3.46 15.24
CA PRO A 11 0.97 4.63 15.99
C PRO A 11 1.30 5.76 15.01
N VAL A 12 0.78 6.95 15.31
CA VAL A 12 1.08 8.16 14.54
C VAL A 12 2.56 8.46 14.66
N VAL A 13 3.19 8.71 13.51
CA VAL A 13 4.61 9.06 13.43
C VAL A 13 4.74 10.57 13.61
N ASP A 14 5.61 10.97 14.53
CA ASP A 14 5.87 12.39 14.79
C ASP A 14 6.59 13.05 13.60
N GLU A 15 6.00 14.12 13.04
CA GLU A 15 6.52 14.80 11.86
C GLU A 15 7.90 15.44 12.08
N GLU A 16 8.22 15.89 13.30
CA GLU A 16 9.50 16.50 13.60
C GLU A 16 10.60 15.43 13.67
N ASN A 17 10.31 14.29 14.31
CA ASN A 17 11.22 13.14 14.30
C ASN A 17 11.52 12.66 12.87
N VAL A 18 10.52 12.70 11.96
CA VAL A 18 10.73 12.36 10.55
C VAL A 18 11.66 13.36 9.88
N LYS A 19 11.47 14.67 10.09
CA LYS A 19 12.36 15.69 9.52
C LYS A 19 13.78 15.53 10.04
N GLU A 20 13.96 15.32 11.34
CA GLU A 20 15.28 15.08 11.94
C GLU A 20 15.96 13.84 11.35
N PHE A 21 15.23 12.74 11.22
CA PHE A 21 15.72 11.51 10.60
C PHE A 21 16.17 11.75 9.14
N ILE A 22 15.33 12.41 8.34
CA ILE A 22 15.65 12.74 6.94
C ILE A 22 16.90 13.63 6.87
N GLN A 23 17.01 14.66 7.72
CA GLN A 23 18.17 15.56 7.71
C GLN A 23 19.45 14.83 8.10
N ARG A 24 19.40 13.96 9.12
CA ARG A 24 20.53 13.15 9.58
C ARG A 24 21.08 12.26 8.46
N TRP A 25 20.20 11.52 7.79
CA TRP A 25 20.60 10.54 6.78
C TRP A 25 20.79 11.11 5.37
N LYS A 26 20.30 12.33 5.10
CA LYS A 26 20.58 13.04 3.84
C LYS A 26 22.06 13.43 3.71
N HIS A 27 22.75 13.66 4.82
CA HIS A 27 24.15 14.13 4.86
C HIS A 27 25.15 13.03 5.28
N SER A 28 24.70 11.78 5.41
CA SER A 28 25.58 10.68 5.80
C SER A 28 26.37 10.17 4.59
N ASP A 29 27.59 10.69 4.41
CA ASP A 29 28.50 10.34 3.31
C ASP A 29 29.46 9.16 3.65
N GLY A 30 29.31 8.53 4.83
CA GLY A 30 30.30 7.58 5.37
C GLY A 30 30.25 6.20 4.70
N THR A 31 31.39 5.65 4.31
CA THR A 31 31.52 4.38 3.56
C THR A 31 31.62 3.14 4.46
N GLU A 32 30.58 2.66 5.13
CA GLU A 32 30.70 1.43 5.95
C GLU A 32 29.45 0.56 6.05
N ARG A 33 29.68 -0.75 6.07
CA ARG A 33 28.70 -1.81 6.41
C ARG A 33 28.07 -1.63 7.79
N ALA A 34 28.66 -0.82 8.67
CA ALA A 34 28.10 -0.48 9.99
C ALA A 34 26.86 0.45 9.90
N ASN A 35 26.70 1.22 8.81
CA ASN A 35 25.65 2.24 8.73
C ASN A 35 24.26 1.65 8.50
N TYR A 36 24.14 0.47 7.87
CA TYR A 36 22.81 -0.07 7.55
C TYR A 36 22.06 -0.55 8.80
N GLN A 37 22.74 -1.21 9.75
CA GLN A 37 22.12 -1.65 11.00
C GLN A 37 21.66 -0.45 11.83
N LEU A 38 22.49 0.60 11.90
CA LEU A 38 22.13 1.84 12.57
C LEU A 38 20.93 2.52 11.89
N PHE A 39 20.95 2.65 10.56
CA PHE A 39 19.84 3.21 9.78
C PHE A 39 18.53 2.45 10.03
N LEU A 40 18.57 1.11 9.95
CA LEU A 40 17.37 0.29 10.11
C LEU A 40 16.86 0.29 11.56
N THR A 41 17.75 0.36 12.55
CA THR A 41 17.38 0.49 13.97
C THR A 41 16.70 1.83 14.25
N GLU A 42 17.26 2.93 13.71
CA GLU A 42 16.66 4.26 13.80
C GLU A 42 15.34 4.33 13.03
N LEU A 43 15.24 3.70 11.85
CA LEU A 43 14.00 3.60 11.06
C LEU A 43 12.91 2.85 11.83
N CYS A 44 13.26 1.72 12.47
CA CYS A 44 12.33 0.99 13.31
C CYS A 44 11.85 1.84 14.48
N THR A 45 12.74 2.61 15.11
CA THR A 45 12.39 3.53 16.20
C THR A 45 11.45 4.62 15.72
N LEU A 46 11.76 5.25 14.58
CA LEU A 46 10.95 6.30 13.96
C LEU A 46 9.52 5.85 13.73
N PHE A 47 9.33 4.63 13.22
CA PHE A 47 8.01 4.08 12.89
C PHE A 47 7.35 3.27 14.02
N HIS A 48 7.91 3.32 15.24
CA HIS A 48 7.43 2.57 16.40
C HIS A 48 7.32 1.06 16.15
N LEU A 49 8.27 0.53 15.40
CA LEU A 49 8.38 -0.87 15.03
C LEU A 49 9.18 -1.65 16.07
N PRO A 50 8.92 -2.96 16.21
CA PRO A 50 9.78 -3.82 17.01
C PRO A 50 11.22 -3.78 16.48
N GLN A 51 12.18 -3.87 17.41
CA GLN A 51 13.59 -3.98 17.08
C GLN A 51 13.97 -5.43 16.79
N PRO A 52 14.93 -5.69 15.89
CA PRO A 52 15.44 -7.04 15.65
C PRO A 52 16.07 -7.63 16.91
N ASP A 53 15.88 -8.94 17.09
CA ASP A 53 16.48 -9.69 18.18
C ASP A 53 17.98 -9.96 17.92
N PRO A 54 18.79 -10.18 18.96
CA PRO A 54 20.15 -10.67 18.80
C PRO A 54 20.15 -12.03 18.09
N ALA A 55 20.98 -12.18 17.06
CA ALA A 55 21.15 -13.45 16.38
C ALA A 55 21.74 -14.51 17.32
N ASN A 56 21.18 -15.70 17.28
CA ASN A 56 21.69 -16.86 18.02
C ASN A 56 22.29 -17.91 17.05
N SER A 57 22.92 -18.95 17.61
CA SER A 57 23.55 -20.02 16.83
C SER A 57 22.56 -20.95 16.11
N ASP A 58 21.33 -21.05 16.62
CA ASP A 58 20.26 -21.84 16.01
C ASP A 58 19.43 -20.99 15.06
N THR A 59 19.69 -21.16 13.77
CA THR A 59 18.99 -20.42 12.72
C THR A 59 17.47 -20.53 12.80
N ALA A 60 16.90 -21.61 13.33
CA ALA A 60 15.45 -21.79 13.42
C ALA A 60 14.77 -20.79 14.38
N ASP A 61 15.51 -20.28 15.38
CA ASP A 61 15.00 -19.32 16.36
C ASP A 61 15.17 -17.86 15.90
N ASN A 62 15.92 -17.64 14.81
CA ASN A 62 16.24 -16.32 14.28
C ASN A 62 15.11 -15.81 13.36
N ALA A 63 13.93 -15.56 13.95
CA ALA A 63 12.73 -15.12 13.24
C ALA A 63 12.72 -13.62 12.89
N TYR A 64 13.42 -12.77 13.63
CA TYR A 64 13.60 -11.35 13.29
C TYR A 64 14.98 -10.86 13.72
N VAL A 65 15.99 -10.96 12.85
CA VAL A 65 17.40 -10.70 13.21
C VAL A 65 18.17 -10.05 12.07
N PHE A 66 19.22 -9.31 12.42
CA PHE A 66 20.25 -8.91 11.45
C PHE A 66 21.18 -10.08 11.08
N GLU A 67 21.77 -10.02 9.89
CA GLU A 67 22.77 -10.98 9.37
C GLU A 67 22.31 -12.44 9.51
N ARG A 68 21.03 -12.73 9.17
CA ARG A 68 20.46 -14.08 9.22
C ARG A 68 21.22 -14.99 8.27
N ARG A 69 21.95 -15.97 8.81
CA ARG A 69 22.67 -16.98 8.03
C ARG A 69 21.70 -17.84 7.22
N VAL A 70 22.00 -18.09 5.95
CA VAL A 70 21.28 -19.06 5.11
C VAL A 70 22.27 -19.95 4.35
N ASP A 71 21.90 -21.20 4.12
CA ASP A 71 22.71 -22.15 3.37
C ASP A 71 22.22 -22.21 1.92
N ILE A 72 23.06 -21.76 0.99
CA ILE A 72 22.76 -21.67 -0.44
C ILE A 72 23.27 -22.94 -1.13
N ASN A 73 22.34 -23.78 -1.52
CA ASN A 73 22.62 -25.01 -2.27
C ASN A 73 22.87 -24.68 -3.75
N ASN A 74 24.05 -25.03 -4.26
CA ASN A 74 24.42 -24.81 -5.64
C ASN A 74 24.12 -26.05 -6.50
N PRO A 75 23.93 -25.91 -7.83
CA PRO A 75 23.63 -27.04 -8.71
C PRO A 75 24.72 -28.13 -8.77
N ASN A 76 25.96 -27.77 -8.43
CA ASN A 76 27.09 -28.71 -8.34
C ASN A 76 27.15 -29.49 -7.01
N GLY A 77 26.16 -29.29 -6.12
CA GLY A 77 26.09 -29.92 -4.80
C GLY A 77 26.88 -29.22 -3.70
N SER A 78 27.59 -28.12 -3.99
CA SER A 78 28.27 -27.35 -2.95
C SER A 78 27.31 -26.44 -2.19
N VAL A 79 27.58 -26.21 -0.92
CA VAL A 79 26.81 -25.29 -0.07
C VAL A 79 27.65 -24.05 0.25
N ASN A 80 27.13 -22.88 -0.07
CA ASN A 80 27.72 -21.61 0.33
C ASN A 80 26.92 -20.99 1.48
N ARG A 81 27.58 -20.28 2.38
CA ARG A 81 26.89 -19.50 3.42
C ARG A 81 26.56 -18.11 2.88
N GLY A 82 25.30 -17.74 2.94
CA GLY A 82 24.81 -16.38 2.75
C GLY A 82 24.39 -15.73 4.07
N PHE A 83 24.28 -14.42 4.07
CA PHE A 83 23.79 -13.64 5.20
C PHE A 83 22.79 -12.61 4.67
N ILE A 84 21.54 -12.70 5.14
CA ILE A 84 20.50 -11.70 4.86
C ILE A 84 20.73 -10.54 5.82
N ASP A 85 20.84 -9.31 5.30
CA ASP A 85 21.14 -8.14 6.13
C ASP A 85 20.11 -7.95 7.24
N LEU A 86 18.81 -7.98 6.93
CA LEU A 86 17.75 -8.05 7.92
C LEU A 86 16.65 -9.02 7.47
N TYR A 87 16.35 -10.01 8.30
CA TYR A 87 15.30 -10.98 8.03
C TYR A 87 14.20 -10.84 9.06
N ARG A 88 12.95 -10.82 8.60
CA ARG A 88 11.76 -10.99 9.44
C ARG A 88 10.86 -12.05 8.82
N ARG A 89 10.71 -13.18 9.50
CA ARG A 89 9.85 -14.30 9.11
C ARG A 89 8.43 -13.78 8.84
N ASP A 90 7.81 -14.32 7.80
CA ASP A 90 6.48 -13.96 7.32
C ASP A 90 6.30 -12.51 6.85
N SER A 91 7.35 -11.67 6.92
CA SER A 91 7.32 -10.28 6.47
C SER A 91 8.22 -10.02 5.29
N PHE A 92 9.54 -10.13 5.47
CA PHE A 92 10.48 -9.75 4.42
C PHE A 92 11.86 -10.40 4.55
N VAL A 93 12.54 -10.47 3.40
CA VAL A 93 14.00 -10.45 3.30
C VAL A 93 14.43 -9.04 2.90
N LEU A 94 15.36 -8.45 3.64
CA LEU A 94 15.90 -7.13 3.35
C LEU A 94 17.38 -7.22 3.02
N GLU A 95 17.77 -6.62 1.89
CA GLU A 95 19.16 -6.41 1.48
C GLU A 95 19.46 -4.90 1.48
N ALA A 96 20.51 -4.50 2.20
CA ALA A 96 20.96 -3.12 2.28
C ALA A 96 22.24 -2.94 1.45
N LYS A 97 22.31 -1.81 0.76
CA LYS A 97 23.49 -1.33 0.06
C LYS A 97 23.79 0.09 0.49
N GLN A 98 25.05 0.45 0.32
CA GLN A 98 25.47 1.82 0.29
C GLN A 98 26.20 2.03 -1.03
N SER A 99 25.44 2.33 -2.06
CA SER A 99 25.91 2.20 -3.45
C SER A 99 27.07 3.17 -3.77
N GLY A 100 27.12 4.32 -3.09
CA GLY A 100 28.02 5.43 -3.41
C GLY A 100 27.85 5.97 -4.84
N LYS A 101 26.79 5.52 -5.55
CA LYS A 101 26.49 5.93 -6.92
C LYS A 101 25.56 7.13 -6.90
N THR A 102 25.66 7.95 -7.95
CA THR A 102 24.68 9.01 -8.20
C THR A 102 23.29 8.39 -8.30
N LEU A 103 22.34 8.88 -7.49
CA LEU A 103 20.93 8.46 -7.56
C LEU A 103 20.42 8.60 -8.99
N ASP A 104 19.58 7.65 -9.42
CA ASP A 104 18.97 7.61 -10.75
C ASP A 104 19.96 7.48 -11.92
N SER A 105 21.23 7.17 -11.64
CA SER A 105 22.16 6.77 -12.69
C SER A 105 21.96 5.31 -13.07
N GLN A 106 22.29 4.95 -14.32
CA GLN A 106 22.27 3.54 -14.76
C GLN A 106 23.11 2.62 -13.86
N GLY A 107 24.23 3.12 -13.34
CA GLY A 107 25.09 2.38 -12.43
C GLY A 107 24.43 2.13 -11.07
N TRP A 108 23.60 3.06 -10.61
CA TRP A 108 22.80 2.92 -9.40
C TRP A 108 21.65 1.93 -9.59
N ASP A 109 20.87 2.06 -10.66
CA ASP A 109 19.78 1.11 -10.97
C ASP A 109 20.31 -0.33 -11.10
N LYS A 110 21.46 -0.51 -11.75
CA LYS A 110 22.12 -1.83 -11.84
C LYS A 110 22.52 -2.36 -10.46
N ALA A 111 22.96 -1.51 -9.54
CA ALA A 111 23.30 -1.91 -8.18
C ALA A 111 22.06 -2.33 -7.38
N MET A 112 20.95 -1.59 -7.52
CA MET A 112 19.67 -1.92 -6.89
C MET A 112 19.09 -3.24 -7.42
N LEU A 113 19.12 -3.46 -8.73
CA LEU A 113 18.70 -4.73 -9.34
C LEU A 113 19.57 -5.93 -8.90
N ALA A 114 20.87 -5.72 -8.73
CA ALA A 114 21.75 -6.75 -8.21
C ALA A 114 21.43 -7.10 -6.74
N ALA A 115 21.11 -6.09 -5.92
CA ALA A 115 20.68 -6.29 -4.53
C ALA A 115 19.32 -7.02 -4.44
N HIS A 116 18.36 -6.66 -5.30
CA HIS A 116 17.11 -7.42 -5.43
C HIS A 116 17.38 -8.89 -5.78
N SER A 117 18.23 -9.14 -6.78
CA SER A 117 18.59 -10.50 -7.21
C SER A 117 19.27 -11.30 -6.08
N GLN A 118 20.06 -10.62 -5.25
CA GLN A 118 20.67 -11.22 -4.07
C GLN A 118 19.63 -11.60 -3.01
N ALA A 119 18.69 -10.70 -2.72
CA ALA A 119 17.57 -10.98 -1.80
C ALA A 119 16.69 -12.13 -2.30
N ASP A 120 16.37 -12.20 -3.60
CA ASP A 120 15.59 -13.30 -4.20
C ASP A 120 16.31 -14.65 -4.03
N ASN A 121 17.64 -14.69 -4.24
CA ASN A 121 18.44 -15.88 -3.98
C ASN A 121 18.38 -16.32 -2.50
N TYR A 122 18.40 -15.37 -1.57
CA TYR A 122 18.25 -15.70 -0.15
C TYR A 122 16.85 -16.21 0.19
N VAL A 123 15.80 -15.61 -0.35
CA VAL A 123 14.42 -16.10 -0.22
C VAL A 123 14.33 -17.56 -0.66
N ARG A 124 14.94 -17.92 -1.79
CA ARG A 124 14.97 -19.31 -2.29
C ARG A 124 15.74 -20.26 -1.38
N ALA A 125 16.77 -19.77 -0.70
CA ALA A 125 17.63 -20.52 0.22
C ALA A 125 17.04 -20.67 1.64
N LEU A 126 15.93 -19.98 1.96
CA LEU A 126 15.26 -20.17 3.24
C LEU A 126 14.76 -21.63 3.39
N PRO A 127 14.75 -22.18 4.62
CA PRO A 127 14.12 -23.47 4.91
C PRO A 127 12.69 -23.55 4.36
N ALA A 128 12.28 -24.73 3.87
CA ALA A 128 10.99 -24.89 3.21
C ALA A 128 9.80 -24.81 4.20
N ASP A 129 10.02 -25.24 5.44
CA ASP A 129 9.06 -25.22 6.55
C ASP A 129 8.78 -23.81 7.08
N GLU A 130 9.70 -22.85 6.88
CA GLU A 130 9.49 -21.44 7.19
C GLU A 130 8.65 -20.70 6.13
N GLY A 131 8.41 -21.31 4.96
CA GLY A 131 7.74 -20.64 3.85
C GLY A 131 8.59 -19.55 3.18
N ARG A 132 7.95 -18.67 2.43
CA ARG A 132 8.59 -17.55 1.72
C ARG A 132 7.94 -16.25 2.19
N PRO A 133 8.71 -15.22 2.59
CA PRO A 133 8.11 -13.98 3.03
C PRO A 133 7.42 -13.25 1.87
N PRO A 134 6.34 -12.50 2.12
CA PRO A 134 5.59 -11.82 1.05
C PRO A 134 6.37 -10.67 0.40
N PHE A 135 7.44 -10.16 1.03
CA PHE A 135 8.22 -9.05 0.50
C PHE A 135 9.73 -9.33 0.38
N ILE A 136 10.31 -8.71 -0.64
CA ILE A 136 11.72 -8.35 -0.70
C ILE A 136 11.81 -6.83 -0.50
N VAL A 137 12.74 -6.40 0.35
CA VAL A 137 13.04 -4.99 0.59
C VAL A 137 14.49 -4.72 0.21
N VAL A 138 14.73 -3.71 -0.62
CA VAL A 138 16.09 -3.29 -0.96
C VAL A 138 16.31 -1.86 -0.46
N VAL A 139 17.35 -1.63 0.33
CA VAL A 139 17.64 -0.33 0.91
C VAL A 139 18.94 0.22 0.33
N ASP A 140 18.93 1.42 -0.25
CA ASP A 140 20.14 2.22 -0.38
C ASP A 140 20.17 3.19 0.80
N VAL A 141 21.08 2.95 1.74
CA VAL A 141 21.08 3.59 3.08
C VAL A 141 21.06 5.10 2.94
N GLY A 142 20.09 5.75 3.61
CA GLY A 142 19.90 7.20 3.57
C GLY A 142 19.42 7.76 2.22
N ARG A 143 18.97 6.91 1.28
CA ARG A 143 18.64 7.34 -0.08
C ARG A 143 17.29 6.81 -0.54
N SER A 144 17.08 5.50 -0.48
CA SER A 144 15.84 4.88 -0.93
C SER A 144 15.55 3.53 -0.28
N ILE A 145 14.26 3.16 -0.26
CA ILE A 145 13.73 1.85 0.10
C ILE A 145 12.89 1.37 -1.08
N GLU A 146 13.21 0.23 -1.67
CA GLU A 146 12.45 -0.39 -2.75
C GLU A 146 11.70 -1.62 -2.23
N LEU A 147 10.42 -1.73 -2.60
CA LEU A 147 9.55 -2.82 -2.17
C LEU A 147 9.17 -3.70 -3.36
N TYR A 148 9.28 -5.01 -3.17
CA TYR A 148 8.84 -6.00 -4.13
C TYR A 148 8.00 -7.05 -3.41
N SER A 149 6.89 -7.47 -4.01
CA SER A 149 5.93 -8.37 -3.37
C SER A 149 5.70 -9.64 -4.18
N GLU A 150 5.44 -10.73 -3.46
CA GLU A 150 4.95 -12.00 -3.97
C GLU A 150 3.97 -12.57 -2.95
N PHE A 151 2.71 -12.09 -2.98
CA PHE A 151 1.72 -12.40 -1.94
C PHE A 151 1.25 -13.86 -1.91
N THR A 152 1.51 -14.65 -2.97
CA THR A 152 1.18 -16.09 -2.95
C THR A 152 2.19 -16.90 -2.14
N GLN A 153 3.38 -16.35 -1.90
CA GLN A 153 4.49 -16.98 -1.18
C GLN A 153 4.88 -18.34 -1.74
N SER A 154 4.66 -18.53 -3.05
CA SER A 154 4.96 -19.75 -3.79
C SER A 154 6.43 -19.82 -4.22
N GLY A 155 7.20 -18.73 -4.06
CA GLY A 155 8.56 -18.62 -4.59
C GLY A 155 8.61 -18.21 -6.07
N SER A 156 7.50 -17.64 -6.55
CA SER A 156 7.38 -17.00 -7.86
C SER A 156 8.21 -15.70 -7.91
N THR A 157 8.12 -14.97 -9.02
CA THR A 157 8.84 -13.70 -9.17
C THR A 157 8.26 -12.63 -8.25
N TYR A 158 9.11 -12.01 -7.44
CA TYR A 158 8.77 -10.78 -6.73
C TYR A 158 8.68 -9.63 -7.72
N VAL A 159 7.55 -8.92 -7.70
CA VAL A 159 7.27 -7.80 -8.60
C VAL A 159 7.25 -6.48 -7.84
N PRO A 160 7.60 -5.34 -8.48
CA PRO A 160 7.55 -4.03 -7.85
C PRO A 160 6.21 -3.76 -7.15
N PHE A 161 6.25 -3.32 -5.88
CA PHE A 161 5.05 -3.06 -5.07
C PHE A 161 4.99 -1.60 -4.62
N PRO A 162 3.85 -0.89 -4.76
CA PRO A 162 2.56 -1.39 -5.24
C PRO A 162 2.49 -1.57 -6.76
N ASP A 163 3.37 -0.88 -7.48
CA ASP A 163 3.49 -0.93 -8.93
C ASP A 163 4.89 -0.45 -9.36
N PRO A 164 5.29 -0.63 -10.63
CA PRO A 164 6.61 -0.23 -11.11
C PRO A 164 6.94 1.26 -10.96
N GLY A 165 5.96 2.16 -10.93
CA GLY A 165 6.17 3.59 -10.79
C GLY A 165 6.37 4.04 -9.33
N HIS A 166 5.82 3.30 -8.37
CA HIS A 166 5.77 3.70 -6.95
C HIS A 166 6.45 2.74 -5.98
N HIS A 167 7.20 1.76 -6.49
CA HIS A 167 7.92 0.78 -5.67
C HIS A 167 9.14 1.33 -4.94
N ARG A 168 9.68 2.45 -5.42
CA ARG A 168 10.88 3.10 -4.91
C ARG A 168 10.49 4.31 -4.06
N ILE A 169 10.72 4.20 -2.77
CA ILE A 169 10.45 5.20 -1.74
C ILE A 169 11.74 5.96 -1.48
N ARG A 170 11.80 7.27 -1.79
CA ARG A 170 12.95 8.11 -1.46
C ARG A 170 12.96 8.44 0.03
N LEU A 171 14.13 8.81 0.54
CA LEU A 171 14.25 9.28 1.93
C LEU A 171 13.27 10.42 2.25
N ALA A 172 13.06 11.35 1.31
CA ALA A 172 12.13 12.46 1.49
C ALA A 172 10.65 12.02 1.57
N ASP A 173 10.31 10.88 0.94
CA ASP A 173 8.93 10.37 0.90
C ASP A 173 8.48 9.81 2.25
N LEU A 174 9.40 9.61 3.21
CA LEU A 174 9.07 9.20 4.58
C LEU A 174 8.21 10.24 5.32
N ALA A 175 8.16 11.48 4.83
CA ALA A 175 7.24 12.51 5.33
C ALA A 175 5.77 12.28 4.91
N ASN A 176 5.49 11.40 3.94
CA ASN A 176 4.15 11.11 3.47
C ASN A 176 3.45 10.07 4.38
N PRO A 177 2.31 10.40 5.02
CA PRO A 177 1.59 9.46 5.89
C PRO A 177 1.23 8.13 5.23
N VAL A 178 0.95 8.11 3.92
CA VAL A 178 0.62 6.88 3.18
C VAL A 178 1.84 5.95 3.09
N ILE A 179 3.04 6.52 2.96
CA ILE A 179 4.29 5.76 2.95
C ILE A 179 4.63 5.24 4.35
N GLN A 180 4.41 6.07 5.38
CA GLN A 180 4.60 5.67 6.78
C GLN A 180 3.72 4.47 7.13
N GLU A 181 2.42 4.55 6.81
CA GLU A 181 1.48 3.45 7.01
C GLU A 181 1.90 2.19 6.23
N ARG A 182 2.33 2.34 4.97
CA ARG A 182 2.81 1.21 4.16
C ARG A 182 4.00 0.52 4.81
N LEU A 183 5.00 1.27 5.28
CA LEU A 183 6.18 0.72 5.95
C LEU A 183 5.80 0.11 7.30
N GLN A 184 4.90 0.72 8.07
CA GLN A 184 4.43 0.11 9.31
C GLN A 184 3.72 -1.23 9.07
N ARG A 185 2.84 -1.29 8.06
CA ARG A 185 2.15 -2.54 7.68
C ARG A 185 3.10 -3.59 7.13
N LEU A 186 4.10 -3.21 6.35
CA LEU A 186 5.15 -4.13 5.87
C LEU A 186 5.82 -4.89 7.02
N TRP A 187 6.05 -4.23 8.15
CA TRP A 187 6.57 -4.89 9.35
C TRP A 187 5.48 -5.63 10.14
N LEU A 188 4.35 -4.99 10.41
CA LEU A 188 3.40 -5.48 11.43
C LEU A 188 2.33 -6.43 10.91
N ALA A 189 1.90 -6.26 9.65
CA ALA A 189 0.81 -7.01 9.02
C ALA A 189 0.98 -6.98 7.49
N PRO A 190 2.05 -7.59 6.95
CA PRO A 190 2.40 -7.49 5.53
C PRO A 190 1.28 -8.01 4.61
N GLU A 191 0.49 -8.97 5.07
CA GLU A 191 -0.66 -9.51 4.34
C GLU A 191 -1.80 -8.49 4.18
N SER A 192 -1.85 -7.44 5.00
CA SER A 192 -2.81 -6.35 4.85
C SER A 192 -2.51 -5.45 3.64
N LEU A 193 -1.32 -5.58 3.05
CA LEU A 193 -0.89 -4.88 1.84
C LEU A 193 -1.26 -5.64 0.56
N ASP A 194 -1.76 -6.88 0.65
CA ASP A 194 -2.18 -7.67 -0.50
C ASP A 194 -3.39 -7.03 -1.20
N PRO A 195 -3.25 -6.55 -2.45
CA PRO A 195 -4.34 -5.91 -3.18
C PRO A 195 -5.54 -6.82 -3.38
N SER A 196 -5.34 -8.15 -3.45
CA SER A 196 -6.44 -9.11 -3.60
C SER A 196 -7.32 -9.16 -2.36
N LYS A 197 -6.71 -9.02 -1.17
CA LYS A 197 -7.43 -8.90 0.10
C LYS A 197 -8.07 -7.54 0.25
N TYR A 198 -7.44 -6.47 -0.25
CA TYR A 198 -8.03 -5.14 -0.27
C TYR A 198 -9.27 -5.09 -1.17
N ALA A 199 -9.19 -5.58 -2.42
CA ALA A 199 -10.31 -5.62 -3.35
C ALA A 199 -11.48 -6.45 -2.78
N ALA A 200 -11.21 -7.66 -2.28
CA ALA A 200 -12.24 -8.50 -1.66
C ALA A 200 -12.88 -7.84 -0.42
N ARG A 201 -12.08 -7.15 0.40
CA ARG A 201 -12.57 -6.43 1.58
C ARG A 201 -13.39 -5.20 1.19
N VAL A 202 -12.94 -4.40 0.24
CA VAL A 202 -13.65 -3.21 -0.26
C VAL A 202 -14.98 -3.63 -0.88
N THR A 203 -15.01 -4.65 -1.75
CA THR A 203 -16.26 -5.17 -2.31
C THR A 203 -17.22 -5.62 -1.21
N LYS A 204 -16.73 -6.32 -0.17
CA LYS A 204 -17.57 -6.78 0.95
C LYS A 204 -18.10 -5.63 1.82
N GLN A 205 -17.23 -4.68 2.17
CA GLN A 205 -17.59 -3.52 3.01
C GLN A 205 -18.54 -2.58 2.28
N VAL A 206 -18.31 -2.30 1.00
CA VAL A 206 -19.22 -1.51 0.15
C VAL A 206 -20.58 -2.20 0.06
N SER A 207 -20.60 -3.53 -0.19
CA SER A 207 -21.86 -4.29 -0.23
C SER A 207 -22.64 -4.23 1.08
N LEU A 208 -21.95 -4.32 2.23
CA LEU A 208 -22.57 -4.20 3.55
C LEU A 208 -23.14 -2.80 3.78
N LYS A 209 -22.37 -1.73 3.49
CA LYS A 209 -22.86 -0.35 3.64
C LYS A 209 -24.04 -0.04 2.72
N LEU A 210 -24.03 -0.54 1.48
CA LEU A 210 -25.15 -0.40 0.55
C LEU A 210 -26.40 -1.14 1.06
N ALA A 211 -26.24 -2.33 1.63
CA ALA A 211 -27.34 -3.08 2.23
C ALA A 211 -27.87 -2.43 3.52
N GLU A 212 -27.02 -1.78 4.30
CA GLU A 212 -27.43 -0.96 5.45
C GLU A 212 -28.22 0.26 5.01
N LEU A 213 -27.73 1.00 4.02
CA LEU A 213 -28.43 2.17 3.46
C LEU A 213 -29.76 1.80 2.80
N ALA A 214 -29.81 0.68 2.05
CA ALA A 214 -31.05 0.17 1.48
C ALA A 214 -32.09 -0.09 2.57
N ARG A 215 -31.70 -0.83 3.61
CA ARG A 215 -32.58 -1.16 4.74
C ARG A 215 -33.03 0.08 5.50
N SER A 216 -32.18 1.08 5.71
CA SER A 216 -32.58 2.30 6.42
C SER A 216 -33.66 3.07 5.64
N LEU A 217 -33.48 3.20 4.32
CA LEU A 217 -34.48 3.85 3.47
C LEU A 217 -35.80 3.06 3.39
N GLU A 218 -35.73 1.73 3.30
CA GLU A 218 -36.93 0.89 3.32
C GLU A 218 -37.67 0.98 4.67
N GLN A 219 -36.94 1.04 5.79
CA GLN A 219 -37.51 1.21 7.13
C GLN A 219 -38.18 2.57 7.34
N GLU A 220 -37.71 3.62 6.65
CA GLU A 220 -38.35 4.93 6.60
C GLU A 220 -39.61 4.95 5.71
N GLY A 221 -39.95 3.83 5.08
CA GLY A 221 -41.18 3.66 4.30
C GLY A 221 -41.04 3.95 2.81
N TYR A 222 -39.81 4.12 2.30
CA TYR A 222 -39.58 4.27 0.86
C TYR A 222 -39.78 2.94 0.12
N ASP A 223 -40.40 3.02 -1.06
CA ASP A 223 -40.61 1.86 -1.92
C ASP A 223 -39.28 1.20 -2.34
N VAL A 224 -39.23 -0.13 -2.28
CA VAL A 224 -38.03 -0.93 -2.56
C VAL A 224 -37.48 -0.66 -3.97
N GLN A 225 -38.34 -0.52 -4.99
CA GLN A 225 -37.86 -0.23 -6.33
C GLN A 225 -37.27 1.17 -6.43
N ARG A 226 -37.87 2.15 -5.75
CA ARG A 226 -37.33 3.52 -5.67
C ARG A 226 -35.97 3.55 -4.97
N VAL A 227 -35.82 2.85 -3.85
CA VAL A 227 -34.55 2.71 -3.12
C VAL A 227 -33.49 2.05 -4.02
N ALA A 228 -33.84 0.94 -4.69
CA ALA A 228 -32.93 0.25 -5.59
C ALA A 228 -32.48 1.14 -6.77
N HIS A 229 -33.38 1.94 -7.34
CA HIS A 229 -33.02 2.88 -8.41
C HIS A 229 -32.10 3.99 -7.92
N PHE A 230 -32.36 4.55 -6.74
CA PHE A 230 -31.50 5.55 -6.13
C PHE A 230 -30.08 5.00 -5.91
N LEU A 231 -29.95 3.83 -5.28
CA LEU A 231 -28.66 3.20 -5.03
C LEU A 231 -27.90 2.87 -6.31
N LYS A 232 -28.59 2.39 -7.35
CA LYS A 232 -27.98 2.16 -8.67
C LYS A 232 -27.40 3.44 -9.26
N ARG A 233 -28.10 4.58 -9.16
CA ARG A 233 -27.59 5.87 -9.65
C ARG A 233 -26.36 6.32 -8.87
N CYS A 234 -26.38 6.23 -7.54
CA CYS A 234 -25.22 6.54 -6.72
C CYS A 234 -24.01 5.68 -7.06
N LEU A 235 -24.19 4.36 -7.15
CA LEU A 235 -23.13 3.42 -7.52
C LEU A 235 -22.55 3.71 -8.90
N PHE A 236 -23.40 4.03 -9.87
CA PHE A 236 -22.95 4.37 -11.21
C PHE A 236 -22.13 5.66 -11.21
N THR A 237 -22.55 6.69 -10.48
CA THR A 237 -21.79 7.95 -10.38
C THR A 237 -20.43 7.74 -9.72
N MET A 238 -20.34 6.92 -8.66
CA MET A 238 -19.06 6.52 -8.05
C MET A 238 -18.18 5.78 -9.06
N PHE A 239 -18.74 4.81 -9.78
CA PHE A 239 -18.00 4.08 -10.82
C PHE A 239 -17.51 5.00 -11.94
N ALA A 240 -18.35 5.94 -12.41
CA ALA A 240 -17.98 6.90 -13.44
C ALA A 240 -16.83 7.81 -13.01
N GLU A 241 -16.75 8.16 -11.72
CA GLU A 241 -15.62 8.87 -11.13
C GLU A 241 -14.35 8.00 -11.15
N ASP A 242 -14.44 6.76 -10.66
CA ASP A 242 -13.30 5.84 -10.55
C ASP A 242 -12.68 5.46 -11.91
N VAL A 243 -13.48 5.38 -12.98
CA VAL A 243 -13.00 5.09 -14.34
C VAL A 243 -12.75 6.35 -15.19
N ALA A 244 -12.69 7.52 -14.55
CA ALA A 244 -12.43 8.82 -15.19
C ALA A 244 -13.40 9.19 -16.34
N LEU A 245 -14.65 8.74 -16.26
CA LEU A 245 -15.73 9.16 -17.16
C LEU A 245 -16.31 10.53 -16.76
N ILE A 246 -16.23 10.86 -15.47
CA ILE A 246 -16.35 12.21 -14.92
C ILE A 246 -15.02 12.56 -14.24
N PRO A 247 -14.72 13.85 -13.93
CA PRO A 247 -13.44 14.20 -13.32
C PRO A 247 -13.19 13.44 -12.02
N GLU A 248 -11.94 13.00 -11.81
CA GLU A 248 -11.55 12.28 -10.59
C GLU A 248 -11.90 13.08 -9.32
N TYR A 249 -12.37 12.38 -8.29
CA TYR A 249 -12.81 12.93 -7.00
C TYR A 249 -13.94 13.97 -7.05
N SER A 250 -14.55 14.23 -8.20
CA SER A 250 -15.58 15.25 -8.37
C SER A 250 -16.90 14.93 -7.68
N PHE A 251 -17.35 13.67 -7.72
CA PHE A 251 -18.54 13.22 -7.02
C PHE A 251 -18.31 13.11 -5.52
N THR A 252 -17.15 12.60 -5.12
CA THR A 252 -16.73 12.54 -3.72
C THR A 252 -16.71 13.94 -3.10
N THR A 253 -16.06 14.90 -3.76
CA THR A 253 -16.00 16.31 -3.31
C THR A 253 -17.39 16.94 -3.24
N LEU A 254 -18.27 16.64 -4.20
CA LEU A 254 -19.66 17.11 -4.17
C LEU A 254 -20.40 16.58 -2.93
N LEU A 255 -20.30 15.28 -2.64
CA LEU A 255 -20.94 14.67 -1.47
C LEU A 255 -20.39 15.23 -0.16
N GLU A 256 -19.08 15.46 -0.05
CA GLU A 256 -18.48 16.08 1.14
C GLU A 256 -19.03 17.48 1.40
N ARG A 257 -19.12 18.32 0.37
CA ARG A 257 -19.75 19.65 0.46
C ARG A 257 -21.23 19.57 0.84
N LEU A 258 -21.97 18.59 0.32
CA LEU A 258 -23.40 18.42 0.61
C LEU A 258 -23.68 17.89 2.02
N LYS A 259 -22.71 17.27 2.70
CA LYS A 259 -22.88 16.90 4.13
C LYS A 259 -23.15 18.11 5.00
N GLU A 260 -22.53 19.25 4.68
CA GLU A 260 -22.72 20.52 5.41
C GLU A 260 -23.91 21.34 4.87
N ASN A 261 -24.46 20.97 3.70
CA ASN A 261 -25.51 21.70 2.98
C ASN A 261 -26.61 20.74 2.47
N THR A 262 -27.18 19.96 3.38
CA THR A 262 -28.06 18.83 3.05
C THR A 262 -29.34 19.23 2.31
N GLU A 263 -29.81 20.46 2.49
CA GLU A 263 -30.97 21.03 1.81
C GLU A 263 -30.79 21.12 0.29
N HIS A 264 -29.55 21.20 -0.19
CA HIS A 264 -29.23 21.27 -1.62
C HIS A 264 -28.98 19.89 -2.25
N PHE A 265 -29.06 18.80 -1.48
CA PHE A 265 -28.73 17.46 -1.96
C PHE A 265 -29.60 17.05 -3.14
N VAL A 266 -30.93 17.17 -3.00
CA VAL A 266 -31.88 16.72 -4.03
C VAL A 266 -31.66 17.46 -5.35
N ASP A 267 -31.54 18.79 -5.30
CA ASP A 267 -31.34 19.63 -6.48
C ASP A 267 -29.99 19.34 -7.16
N SER A 268 -28.93 19.18 -6.37
CA SER A 268 -27.59 18.88 -6.88
C SER A 268 -27.54 17.52 -7.56
N MET A 269 -28.12 16.48 -6.95
CA MET A 269 -28.16 15.13 -7.52
C MET A 269 -29.03 15.08 -8.78
N ASN A 270 -30.17 15.78 -8.80
CA ASN A 270 -31.01 15.88 -9.99
C ASN A 270 -30.31 16.58 -11.14
N SER A 271 -29.63 17.70 -10.89
CA SER A 271 -28.84 18.43 -11.89
C SER A 271 -27.74 17.54 -12.48
N LEU A 272 -26.97 16.88 -11.62
CA LEU A 272 -25.88 16.00 -12.03
C LEU A 272 -26.40 14.84 -12.88
N TRP A 273 -27.38 14.08 -12.40
CA TRP A 273 -27.90 12.92 -13.12
C TRP A 273 -28.63 13.30 -14.41
N HIS A 274 -29.29 14.47 -14.44
CA HIS A 274 -29.85 14.99 -15.68
C HIS A 274 -28.75 15.26 -16.71
N THR A 275 -27.68 15.95 -16.31
CA THR A 275 -26.55 16.29 -17.18
C THR A 275 -25.76 15.05 -17.62
N MET A 276 -25.60 14.06 -16.75
CA MET A 276 -25.05 12.76 -17.15
C MET A 276 -25.93 12.07 -18.20
N ASN A 277 -27.26 12.19 -18.12
CA ASN A 277 -28.15 11.58 -19.11
C ASN A 277 -28.13 12.29 -20.47
N SER A 278 -28.13 13.62 -20.48
CA SER A 278 -28.22 14.45 -21.69
C SER A 278 -26.86 14.84 -22.29
N GLY A 279 -25.79 14.80 -21.50
CA GLY A 279 -24.51 15.42 -21.80
C GLY A 279 -24.57 16.95 -21.72
N GLY A 280 -23.43 17.61 -21.54
CA GLY A 280 -23.37 19.07 -21.47
C GLY A 280 -22.55 19.57 -20.28
N PHE A 281 -22.66 20.86 -19.98
CA PHE A 281 -21.94 21.47 -18.87
C PHE A 281 -22.67 21.22 -17.55
N GLU A 282 -21.98 20.62 -16.59
CA GLU A 282 -22.47 20.39 -15.23
C GLU A 282 -21.78 21.41 -14.30
N GLY A 283 -22.59 22.22 -13.61
CA GLY A 283 -22.10 23.36 -12.82
C GLY A 283 -21.52 23.00 -11.45
N GLN A 284 -21.93 21.89 -10.85
CA GLN A 284 -21.41 21.42 -9.56
C GLN A 284 -20.00 20.84 -9.66
N LEU A 285 -19.69 20.22 -10.81
CA LEU A 285 -18.41 19.62 -11.18
C LEU A 285 -17.56 20.59 -12.03
N MET A 286 -18.13 21.69 -12.49
CA MET A 286 -17.49 22.69 -13.37
C MET A 286 -16.87 22.06 -14.63
N HIS A 287 -17.56 21.07 -15.20
CA HIS A 287 -17.02 20.25 -16.28
C HIS A 287 -18.06 19.95 -17.37
N LYS A 288 -17.60 19.72 -18.60
CA LYS A 288 -18.46 19.20 -19.68
C LYS A 288 -18.50 17.69 -19.62
N LEU A 289 -19.66 17.13 -19.29
CA LEU A 289 -19.87 15.69 -19.20
C LEU A 289 -20.28 15.13 -20.56
N PRO A 290 -19.77 13.93 -20.94
CA PRO A 290 -20.27 13.22 -22.10
C PRO A 290 -21.71 12.75 -21.86
N ARG A 291 -22.45 12.52 -22.94
CA ARG A 291 -23.81 11.98 -22.86
C ARG A 291 -23.75 10.48 -22.61
N PHE A 292 -24.35 10.01 -21.53
CA PHE A 292 -24.27 8.60 -21.16
C PHE A 292 -25.54 7.76 -21.45
N ASN A 293 -26.66 8.35 -21.90
CA ASN A 293 -27.87 7.64 -22.37
C ASN A 293 -28.48 6.63 -21.37
N TRP A 294 -28.64 6.98 -20.10
CA TRP A 294 -29.13 6.04 -19.08
C TRP A 294 -30.62 6.21 -18.76
N TRP A 295 -31.44 5.25 -19.23
CA TRP A 295 -32.84 4.89 -18.88
C TRP A 295 -33.89 6.02 -18.95
N PRO A 296 -35.18 5.72 -19.25
CA PRO A 296 -36.20 6.76 -19.34
C PRO A 296 -36.33 7.47 -17.99
N VAL A 297 -36.33 8.80 -18.03
CA VAL A 297 -36.58 9.66 -16.87
C VAL A 297 -38.03 9.46 -16.46
N TYR A 298 -38.30 8.47 -15.60
CA TYR A 298 -39.55 8.47 -14.85
C TYR A 298 -39.42 9.58 -13.81
N GLN A 299 -40.21 10.64 -14.02
CA GLN A 299 -40.47 11.68 -13.03
C GLN A 299 -41.00 11.00 -11.76
N TYR A 300 -40.39 11.33 -10.62
CA TYR A 300 -40.94 11.09 -9.28
C TYR A 300 -40.93 12.39 -8.53
#